data_AF-A0A497FDZ0-F1
#
_entry.id   AF-A0A497FDZ0-F1
#
_cell.length_a   1.000
_cell.length_b   1.000
_cell.length_c   1.000
_cell.angle_alpha   90.00
_cell.angle_beta   90.00
_cell.angle_gamma   90.00
#
_symmetry.space_group_name_H-M   'P 1'
#
loop_
_entity.id
_entity.type
_entity.pdbx_description
1 polymer ?
#
loop_
_entity_poly.entity_id
_entity_poly.type
_entity_poly.pdbx_seq_one_letter_code
_entity_poly.pdbx_strand_id
1 'polypeptide(L)'
;MISRKLLIAIILVIIPVTVIGLYLSCKATSVSEEIIPKVPTYEVTNYIALLKIVGSIANETQVWDLLTKIRFLKSCEEVKGVVLYIDSPGGVAAYVQEIYLAIRDLDSCKPVVAYVSSMALSGGYHIAVAARKIIVAPASMIGNVGVIGFVPPKPTPRVDVLETGPLKQTGLTRSSVVEAIKKLLDEFVNAVVSSRRVTIPITELASGRIFIGLDAVEYGLADMVGSIFDAVEEAAKLAGVTEYRVVSCEELMEKVQTERVEDQCEEISTDIIKSIRQALDRGHVMFYIYVPPSRVHELGTELVATEGLDVVSTKYSWRSSSEGKTVVIDLAHTTSLYLDEVEPLIKYLLSNNVTVLYLLNTKYIDTILEKAQAYIVLAPTKVYSYDEVVKLRRFVEKGGKLLLVADPERGNTLAINTLASTFKIQFSTGYLYIPPYSIENQTNYRDVIGEVAQEHEITKGITKLLLHTATYIQLGTDYIPLIKVSAYSTTNWKRGEYVVMAVSKNGRVVALADLSPLETAYVSEFDNEKLLQNVVKFLMSNEAKT
;
A
#
# COMPACT_ATOMS: atom_id res chain seq x y z
N MET A 1 -72.81 16.93 -34.73
CA MET A 1 -72.86 16.44 -33.33
C MET A 1 -73.31 14.99 -33.34
N ILE A 2 -72.40 14.03 -33.18
CA ILE A 2 -72.76 12.62 -33.02
C ILE A 2 -73.48 12.47 -31.68
N SER A 3 -74.69 11.91 -31.67
CA SER A 3 -75.47 11.80 -30.44
C SER A 3 -74.75 10.90 -29.43
N ARG A 4 -74.79 11.25 -28.14
CA ARG A 4 -74.23 10.42 -27.04
C ARG A 4 -74.68 8.96 -27.11
N LYS A 5 -75.85 8.69 -27.67
CA LYS A 5 -76.37 7.32 -27.89
C LYS A 5 -75.60 6.55 -28.96
N LEU A 6 -75.13 7.21 -30.02
CA LEU A 6 -74.34 6.57 -31.08
C LEU A 6 -72.91 6.27 -30.60
N LEU A 7 -72.32 7.15 -29.78
CA LEU A 7 -70.98 6.91 -29.21
C LEU A 7 -70.97 5.72 -28.24
N ILE A 8 -72.02 5.58 -27.42
CA ILE A 8 -72.16 4.45 -26.49
C ILE A 8 -72.41 3.14 -27.25
N ALA A 9 -73.18 3.16 -28.34
CA ALA A 9 -73.41 1.99 -29.18
C ALA A 9 -72.12 1.52 -29.88
N ILE A 10 -71.28 2.46 -30.34
CA ILE A 10 -69.98 2.14 -30.96
C ILE A 10 -69.02 1.50 -29.95
N ILE A 11 -68.98 2.02 -28.71
CA ILE A 11 -68.13 1.47 -27.63
C ILE A 11 -68.60 0.07 -27.19
N LEU A 12 -69.92 -0.16 -27.09
CA LEU A 12 -70.48 -1.45 -26.69
C LEU A 12 -70.35 -2.54 -27.75
N VAL A 13 -70.18 -2.21 -29.03
CA VAL A 13 -70.10 -3.20 -30.11
C VAL A 13 -68.66 -3.41 -30.60
N ILE A 14 -67.85 -2.36 -30.68
CA ILE A 14 -66.50 -2.48 -31.24
C ILE A 14 -65.53 -3.12 -30.23
N ILE A 15 -65.64 -2.81 -28.94
CA ILE A 15 -64.70 -3.35 -27.92
C ILE A 15 -64.84 -4.86 -27.72
N PRO A 16 -66.06 -5.46 -27.64
CA PRO A 16 -66.16 -6.91 -27.53
C PRO A 16 -65.69 -7.63 -28.80
N VAL A 17 -65.93 -7.05 -29.99
CA VAL A 17 -65.53 -7.64 -31.28
C VAL A 17 -64.01 -7.61 -31.44
N THR A 18 -63.33 -6.55 -30.99
CA THR A 18 -61.86 -6.51 -31.01
C THR A 18 -61.25 -7.44 -29.98
N VAL A 19 -61.84 -7.58 -28.78
CA VAL A 19 -61.36 -8.51 -27.74
C VAL A 19 -61.58 -9.97 -28.16
N ILE A 20 -62.72 -10.31 -28.78
CA ILE A 20 -62.99 -11.65 -29.32
C ILE A 20 -62.07 -11.93 -30.52
N GLY A 21 -61.83 -10.94 -31.38
CA GLY A 21 -60.87 -11.06 -32.48
C GLY A 21 -59.45 -11.32 -32.00
N LEU A 22 -59.00 -10.64 -30.94
CA LEU A 22 -57.68 -10.87 -30.33
C LEU A 22 -57.60 -12.25 -29.65
N TYR A 23 -58.66 -12.67 -28.97
CA TYR A 23 -58.74 -13.98 -28.32
C TYR A 23 -58.72 -15.14 -29.34
N LEU A 24 -59.44 -14.98 -30.46
CA LEU A 24 -59.42 -15.96 -31.55
C LEU A 24 -58.10 -15.95 -32.31
N SER A 25 -57.43 -14.80 -32.46
CA SER A 25 -56.08 -14.72 -33.05
C SER A 25 -55.01 -15.37 -32.16
N CYS A 26 -55.14 -15.26 -30.83
CA CYS A 26 -54.29 -15.97 -29.87
C CYS A 26 -54.48 -17.50 -29.88
N LYS A 27 -55.69 -17.99 -30.23
CA LYS A 27 -55.96 -19.43 -30.38
C LYS A 27 -55.71 -19.96 -31.80
N ALA A 28 -55.76 -19.12 -32.83
CA ALA A 28 -55.57 -19.52 -34.22
C ALA A 28 -54.08 -19.76 -34.59
N THR A 29 -53.14 -19.54 -33.68
CA THR A 29 -51.73 -19.95 -33.83
C THR A 29 -51.44 -21.36 -33.30
N SER A 30 -52.45 -22.11 -32.85
CA SER A 30 -52.33 -23.56 -32.60
C SER A 30 -52.92 -24.38 -33.76
N VAL A 31 -52.19 -24.45 -34.89
CA VAL A 31 -52.32 -25.46 -35.95
C VAL A 31 -50.89 -25.59 -36.52
N SER A 32 -50.19 -26.72 -36.50
CA SER A 32 -50.59 -28.13 -36.65
C SER A 32 -49.59 -29.03 -35.91
N GLU A 33 -50.09 -30.06 -35.24
CA GLU A 33 -49.26 -31.21 -34.85
C GLU A 33 -48.86 -31.96 -36.12
N GLU A 34 -47.67 -31.66 -36.62
CA GLU A 34 -46.98 -32.53 -37.56
C GLU A 34 -46.57 -33.78 -36.76
N ILE A 35 -47.12 -34.94 -37.14
CA ILE A 35 -46.70 -36.24 -36.60
C ILE A 35 -45.29 -36.52 -37.15
N ILE A 36 -44.30 -35.89 -36.53
CA ILE A 36 -42.89 -36.23 -36.67
C ILE A 36 -42.71 -37.55 -35.90
N PRO A 37 -42.20 -38.63 -36.51
CA PRO A 37 -41.86 -39.81 -35.74
C PRO A 37 -40.90 -39.37 -34.64
N LYS A 38 -41.27 -39.55 -33.37
CA LYS A 38 -40.37 -39.34 -32.23
C LYS A 38 -39.15 -40.22 -32.47
N VAL A 39 -38.09 -39.63 -33.00
CA VAL A 39 -36.74 -40.17 -32.90
C VAL A 39 -36.54 -40.41 -31.41
N PRO A 40 -36.15 -41.60 -30.96
CA PRO A 40 -35.91 -41.83 -29.55
C PRO A 40 -34.85 -40.83 -29.09
N THR A 41 -35.29 -39.78 -28.40
CA THR A 41 -34.41 -38.91 -27.64
C THR A 41 -33.95 -39.76 -26.48
N TYR A 42 -32.75 -40.32 -26.59
CA TYR A 42 -32.04 -40.84 -25.44
C TYR A 42 -31.91 -39.67 -24.46
N GLU A 43 -32.64 -39.71 -23.34
CA GLU A 43 -32.42 -38.81 -22.22
C GLU A 43 -31.06 -39.16 -21.62
N VAL A 44 -29.99 -38.59 -22.18
CA VAL A 44 -28.65 -38.72 -21.63
C VAL A 44 -28.64 -37.92 -20.33
N THR A 45 -28.73 -38.62 -19.21
CA THR A 45 -28.74 -38.06 -17.84
C THR A 45 -27.35 -37.78 -17.28
N ASN A 46 -26.28 -38.23 -17.97
CA ASN A 46 -24.90 -38.02 -17.55
C ASN A 46 -24.24 -36.88 -18.33
N TYR A 47 -23.69 -35.91 -17.61
CA TYR A 47 -22.99 -34.77 -18.17
C TYR A 47 -21.50 -34.76 -17.83
N ILE A 48 -20.71 -34.36 -18.82
CA ILE A 48 -19.34 -33.86 -18.63
C ILE A 48 -19.40 -32.35 -18.75
N ALA A 49 -19.18 -31.66 -17.63
CA ALA A 49 -19.33 -30.22 -17.59
C ALA A 49 -18.04 -29.52 -18.06
N LEU A 50 -18.19 -28.50 -18.90
CA LEU A 50 -17.10 -27.61 -19.30
C LEU A 50 -17.13 -26.34 -18.45
N LEU A 51 -16.09 -26.11 -17.65
CA LEU A 51 -15.91 -24.90 -16.86
C LEU A 51 -14.73 -24.08 -17.43
N LYS A 52 -14.97 -22.83 -17.79
CA LYS A 52 -13.97 -21.96 -18.41
C LYS A 52 -13.31 -21.03 -17.37
N ILE A 53 -11.99 -20.96 -17.41
CA ILE A 53 -11.17 -20.00 -16.65
C ILE A 53 -10.32 -19.25 -17.67
N VAL A 54 -10.81 -18.07 -18.09
CA VAL A 54 -10.22 -17.28 -19.18
C VAL A 54 -9.88 -15.88 -18.67
N GLY A 55 -8.67 -15.42 -18.97
CA GLY A 55 -8.19 -14.09 -18.58
C GLY A 55 -7.61 -14.03 -17.17
N SER A 56 -7.44 -12.80 -16.68
CA SER A 56 -6.78 -12.52 -15.39
C SER A 56 -7.70 -12.79 -14.20
N ILE A 57 -7.19 -13.46 -13.18
CA ILE A 57 -7.90 -13.80 -11.94
C ILE A 57 -7.66 -12.69 -10.90
N ALA A 58 -8.25 -11.53 -11.13
CA ALA A 58 -8.01 -10.34 -10.30
C ALA A 58 -9.29 -9.63 -9.82
N ASN A 59 -10.46 -10.02 -10.35
CA ASN A 59 -11.73 -9.39 -10.04
C ASN A 59 -12.54 -10.25 -9.06
N GLU A 60 -12.90 -9.69 -7.92
CA GLU A 60 -13.65 -10.38 -6.87
C GLU A 60 -14.99 -10.96 -7.37
N THR A 61 -15.80 -10.21 -8.12
CA THR A 61 -17.09 -10.69 -8.65
C THR A 61 -16.92 -11.89 -9.57
N GLN A 62 -15.90 -11.88 -10.45
CA GLN A 62 -15.60 -13.02 -11.32
C GLN A 62 -15.17 -14.25 -10.53
N VAL A 63 -14.40 -14.06 -9.46
CA VAL A 63 -13.96 -15.15 -8.58
C VAL A 63 -15.16 -15.75 -7.86
N TRP A 64 -16.06 -14.93 -7.31
CA TRP A 64 -17.30 -15.41 -6.66
C TRP A 64 -18.21 -16.17 -7.61
N ASP A 65 -18.39 -15.70 -8.85
CA ASP A 65 -19.14 -16.41 -9.88
C ASP A 65 -18.51 -17.79 -10.17
N LEU A 66 -17.19 -17.84 -10.34
CA LEU A 66 -16.46 -19.08 -10.56
C LEU A 66 -16.58 -20.06 -9.38
N LEU A 67 -16.43 -19.57 -8.15
CA LEU A 67 -16.62 -20.41 -6.94
C LEU A 67 -18.06 -20.94 -6.84
N THR A 68 -19.05 -20.13 -7.21
CA THR A 68 -20.45 -20.55 -7.24
C THR A 68 -20.68 -21.65 -8.28
N LYS A 69 -20.10 -21.49 -9.48
CA LYS A 69 -20.11 -22.51 -10.54
C LYS A 69 -19.45 -23.81 -10.08
N ILE A 70 -18.27 -23.74 -9.46
CA ILE A 70 -17.58 -24.93 -8.93
C ILE A 70 -18.45 -25.64 -7.89
N ARG A 71 -19.07 -24.89 -6.98
CA ARG A 71 -19.98 -25.46 -5.96
C ARG A 71 -21.21 -26.10 -6.59
N PHE A 72 -21.83 -25.44 -7.58
CA PHE A 72 -22.95 -25.98 -8.32
C PHE A 72 -22.59 -27.31 -9.01
N LEU A 73 -21.46 -27.34 -9.74
CA LEU A 73 -20.97 -28.54 -10.43
C LEU A 73 -20.70 -29.68 -9.44
N LYS A 74 -20.21 -29.37 -8.24
CA LYS A 74 -20.04 -30.36 -7.17
C LYS A 74 -21.39 -30.97 -6.75
N SER A 75 -22.43 -30.16 -6.58
CA SER A 75 -23.76 -30.59 -6.12
C SER A 75 -24.66 -31.21 -7.18
N CYS A 76 -24.48 -30.92 -8.46
CA CYS A 76 -25.37 -31.38 -9.54
C CYS A 76 -25.14 -32.86 -9.87
N GLU A 77 -26.03 -33.77 -9.48
CA GLU A 77 -25.82 -35.22 -9.58
C GLU A 77 -25.61 -35.73 -11.01
N GLU A 78 -26.21 -35.06 -11.98
CA GLU A 78 -26.12 -35.34 -13.41
C GLU A 78 -24.70 -35.10 -13.95
N VAL A 79 -23.94 -34.18 -13.34
CA VAL A 79 -22.53 -33.94 -13.68
C VAL A 79 -21.68 -35.06 -13.10
N LYS A 80 -21.06 -35.86 -13.98
CA LYS A 80 -20.21 -37.00 -13.61
C LYS A 80 -18.71 -36.70 -13.67
N GLY A 81 -18.31 -35.69 -14.43
CA GLY A 81 -16.93 -35.22 -14.53
C GLY A 81 -16.86 -33.78 -15.05
N VAL A 82 -15.71 -33.13 -14.87
CA VAL A 82 -15.52 -31.72 -15.24
C VAL A 82 -14.25 -31.54 -16.06
N VAL A 83 -14.35 -30.80 -17.15
CA VAL A 83 -13.21 -30.30 -17.91
C VAL A 83 -13.01 -28.82 -17.57
N LEU A 84 -11.84 -28.48 -17.03
CA LEU A 84 -11.41 -27.08 -16.84
C LEU A 84 -10.72 -26.59 -18.09
N TYR A 85 -11.40 -25.75 -18.87
CA TYR A 85 -10.77 -25.04 -19.97
C TYR A 85 -10.00 -23.84 -19.41
N ILE A 86 -8.67 -23.84 -19.53
CA ILE A 86 -7.81 -22.79 -18.97
C ILE A 86 -7.12 -22.03 -20.10
N ASP A 87 -7.29 -20.70 -20.05
CA ASP A 87 -6.56 -19.72 -20.85
C ASP A 87 -6.29 -18.48 -19.99
N SER A 88 -5.34 -18.57 -19.07
CA SER A 88 -5.12 -17.58 -18.02
C SER A 88 -3.65 -17.27 -17.75
N PRO A 89 -3.27 -15.99 -17.67
CA PRO A 89 -1.94 -15.56 -17.23
C PRO A 89 -1.75 -15.62 -15.70
N GLY A 90 -2.79 -15.99 -14.94
CA GLY A 90 -2.78 -15.97 -13.47
C GLY A 90 -3.50 -14.76 -12.89
N GLY A 91 -3.12 -14.34 -11.69
CA GLY A 91 -3.81 -13.26 -10.97
C GLY A 91 -3.41 -13.12 -9.51
N VAL A 92 -4.34 -12.65 -8.68
CA VAL A 92 -4.12 -12.39 -7.25
C VAL A 92 -4.00 -13.72 -6.51
N ALA A 93 -2.89 -13.90 -5.78
CA ALA A 93 -2.55 -15.17 -5.12
C ALA A 93 -3.67 -15.72 -4.21
N ALA A 94 -4.33 -14.85 -3.44
CA ALA A 94 -5.44 -15.26 -2.56
C ALA A 94 -6.63 -15.85 -3.35
N TYR A 95 -7.08 -15.17 -4.42
CA TYR A 95 -8.16 -15.67 -5.27
C TYR A 95 -7.80 -16.97 -5.98
N VAL A 96 -6.56 -17.07 -6.46
CA VAL A 96 -6.03 -18.29 -7.07
C VAL A 96 -6.05 -19.45 -6.08
N GLN A 97 -5.63 -19.24 -4.83
CA GLN A 97 -5.64 -20.26 -3.78
C GLN A 97 -7.07 -20.69 -3.40
N GLU A 98 -8.02 -19.76 -3.34
CA GLU A 98 -9.44 -20.10 -3.12
C GLU A 98 -9.98 -21.00 -4.24
N ILE A 99 -9.73 -20.65 -5.50
CA ILE A 99 -10.15 -21.45 -6.65
C ILE A 99 -9.43 -22.80 -6.65
N TYR A 100 -8.12 -22.83 -6.39
CA TYR A 100 -7.33 -24.05 -6.27
C TYR A 100 -7.94 -25.02 -5.25
N LEU A 101 -8.25 -24.54 -4.04
CA LEU A 101 -8.89 -25.34 -3.00
C LEU A 101 -10.28 -25.82 -3.41
N ALA A 102 -11.09 -24.98 -4.06
CA ALA A 102 -12.42 -25.36 -4.54
C ALA A 102 -12.36 -26.42 -5.64
N ILE A 103 -11.38 -26.33 -6.56
CA ILE A 103 -11.16 -27.36 -7.59
C ILE A 103 -10.65 -28.66 -6.97
N ARG A 104 -9.74 -28.61 -5.99
CA ARG A 104 -9.29 -29.80 -5.25
C ARG A 104 -10.45 -30.52 -4.55
N ASP A 105 -11.33 -29.75 -3.93
CA ASP A 105 -12.54 -30.25 -3.29
C ASP A 105 -13.53 -30.85 -4.30
N LEU A 106 -13.70 -30.21 -5.47
CA LEU A 106 -14.47 -30.76 -6.58
C LEU A 106 -13.88 -32.09 -7.10
N ASP A 107 -12.55 -32.17 -7.33
CA ASP A 107 -11.87 -33.38 -7.81
C ASP A 107 -12.00 -34.57 -6.85
N SER A 108 -12.10 -34.29 -5.56
CA SER A 108 -12.33 -35.31 -4.53
C SER A 108 -13.68 -36.02 -4.69
N CYS A 109 -14.66 -35.37 -5.31
CA CYS A 109 -16.00 -35.91 -5.55
C CYS A 109 -16.21 -36.38 -7.00
N LYS A 110 -15.71 -35.62 -7.97
CA LYS A 110 -15.93 -35.85 -9.40
C LYS A 110 -14.63 -35.58 -10.15
N PRO A 111 -14.18 -36.47 -11.05
CA PRO A 111 -12.91 -36.28 -11.75
C PRO A 111 -12.86 -34.96 -12.50
N VAL A 112 -11.80 -34.19 -12.25
CA VAL A 112 -11.50 -32.93 -12.91
C VAL A 112 -10.28 -33.10 -13.82
N VAL A 113 -10.44 -32.74 -15.10
CA VAL A 113 -9.37 -32.73 -16.10
C VAL A 113 -9.17 -31.30 -16.59
N ALA A 114 -7.96 -30.76 -16.45
CA ALA A 114 -7.61 -29.46 -17.01
C ALA A 114 -7.19 -29.61 -18.48
N TYR A 115 -7.70 -28.73 -19.33
CA TYR A 115 -7.25 -28.53 -20.70
C TYR A 115 -6.70 -27.12 -20.86
N VAL A 116 -5.43 -27.02 -21.24
CA VAL A 116 -4.78 -25.72 -21.50
C VAL A 116 -4.77 -25.46 -23.00
N SER A 117 -5.54 -24.45 -23.39
CA SER A 117 -5.71 -24.09 -24.81
C SER A 117 -4.55 -23.26 -25.32
N SER A 118 -4.33 -22.09 -24.72
CA SER A 118 -3.26 -21.15 -25.09
C SER A 118 -2.28 -20.98 -23.94
N MET A 119 -2.76 -20.69 -22.73
CA MET A 119 -1.87 -20.55 -21.58
C MET A 119 -2.48 -20.97 -20.25
N ALA A 120 -1.66 -21.54 -19.38
CA ALA A 120 -1.90 -21.68 -17.96
C ALA A 120 -0.61 -21.26 -17.27
N LEU A 121 -0.51 -19.97 -16.92
CA LEU A 121 0.70 -19.38 -16.34
C LEU A 121 0.41 -18.87 -14.92
N SER A 122 1.42 -18.92 -14.06
CA SER A 122 1.35 -18.44 -12.68
C SER A 122 0.11 -19.02 -11.98
N GLY A 123 -0.81 -18.19 -11.51
CA GLY A 123 -2.05 -18.64 -10.90
C GLY A 123 -2.94 -19.54 -11.78
N GLY A 124 -2.90 -19.38 -13.10
CA GLY A 124 -3.61 -20.27 -14.03
C GLY A 124 -3.03 -21.69 -14.01
N TYR A 125 -1.69 -21.80 -13.94
CA TYR A 125 -1.04 -23.10 -13.74
C TYR A 125 -1.30 -23.66 -12.35
N HIS A 126 -1.30 -22.81 -11.32
CA HIS A 126 -1.62 -23.24 -9.95
C HIS A 126 -3.00 -23.90 -9.90
N ILE A 127 -4.02 -23.31 -10.51
CA ILE A 127 -5.35 -23.93 -10.60
C ILE A 127 -5.33 -25.21 -11.44
N ALA A 128 -4.60 -25.25 -12.55
CA ALA A 128 -4.48 -26.48 -13.36
C ALA A 128 -3.91 -27.65 -12.55
N VAL A 129 -2.96 -27.39 -11.66
CA VAL A 129 -2.34 -28.36 -10.74
C VAL A 129 -3.34 -28.99 -9.77
N ALA A 130 -4.48 -28.35 -9.50
CA ALA A 130 -5.53 -28.94 -8.68
C ALA A 130 -6.24 -30.12 -9.36
N ALA A 131 -6.23 -30.18 -10.69
CA ALA A 131 -6.90 -31.22 -11.47
C ALA A 131 -6.14 -32.54 -11.44
N ARG A 132 -6.87 -33.66 -11.64
CA ARG A 132 -6.27 -35.01 -11.69
C ARG A 132 -5.37 -35.22 -12.89
N LYS A 133 -5.72 -34.58 -14.02
CA LYS A 133 -4.99 -34.62 -15.28
C LYS A 133 -4.89 -33.22 -15.89
N ILE A 134 -3.75 -32.92 -16.50
CA ILE A 134 -3.50 -31.69 -17.25
C ILE A 134 -3.15 -32.09 -18.68
N ILE A 135 -4.02 -31.74 -19.62
CA ILE A 135 -3.82 -31.92 -21.06
C ILE A 135 -3.54 -30.55 -21.66
N VAL A 136 -2.57 -30.48 -22.56
CA VAL A 136 -2.07 -29.20 -23.10
C VAL A 136 -2.08 -29.23 -24.62
N ALA A 137 -2.47 -28.12 -25.25
CA ALA A 137 -2.22 -27.93 -26.68
C ALA A 137 -0.69 -27.86 -26.92
N PRO A 138 -0.18 -28.34 -28.08
CA PRO A 138 1.27 -28.45 -28.32
C PRO A 138 2.04 -27.14 -28.11
N ALA A 139 1.48 -26.03 -28.59
CA ALA A 139 2.10 -24.70 -28.53
C ALA A 139 1.64 -23.85 -27.34
N SER A 140 0.91 -24.45 -26.38
CA SER A 140 0.46 -23.73 -25.19
C SER A 140 1.62 -23.35 -24.27
N MET A 141 1.39 -22.38 -23.39
CA MET A 141 2.37 -21.90 -22.41
C MET A 141 1.99 -22.34 -21.00
N ILE A 142 2.90 -23.03 -20.33
CA ILE A 142 2.71 -23.66 -19.01
C ILE A 142 3.77 -23.16 -18.02
N GLY A 143 3.44 -23.15 -16.74
CA GLY A 143 4.40 -22.86 -15.68
C GLY A 143 4.33 -21.40 -15.25
N ASN A 144 5.45 -20.66 -15.37
CA ASN A 144 5.65 -19.37 -14.70
C ASN A 144 5.40 -19.51 -13.18
N VAL A 145 5.92 -20.59 -12.59
CA VAL A 145 5.86 -20.85 -11.15
C VAL A 145 6.72 -19.82 -10.44
N GLY A 146 6.04 -18.83 -9.86
CA GLY A 146 6.67 -17.63 -9.35
C GLY A 146 5.64 -16.71 -8.68
N VAL A 147 6.12 -15.87 -7.78
CA VAL A 147 5.31 -14.89 -7.05
C VAL A 147 6.02 -13.54 -7.12
N ILE A 148 5.27 -12.50 -7.49
CA ILE A 148 5.72 -11.12 -7.41
C ILE A 148 4.96 -10.40 -6.31
N GLY A 149 5.59 -9.38 -5.73
CA GLY A 149 4.95 -8.50 -4.77
C GLY A 149 5.59 -7.12 -4.80
N PHE A 150 4.82 -6.13 -4.35
CA PHE A 150 5.23 -4.74 -4.37
C PHE A 150 5.79 -4.33 -3.02
N VAL A 151 6.94 -3.67 -3.03
CA VAL A 151 7.56 -3.16 -1.81
C VAL A 151 6.77 -1.92 -1.36
N PRO A 152 6.32 -1.86 -0.09
CA PRO A 152 5.63 -0.69 0.41
C PRO A 152 6.56 0.53 0.44
N PRO A 153 6.02 1.75 0.33
CA PRO A 153 6.84 2.95 0.49
C PRO A 153 7.47 2.99 1.89
N LYS A 154 8.54 3.78 2.04
CA LYS A 154 9.12 4.03 3.35
C LYS A 154 8.11 4.76 4.23
N PRO A 155 7.99 4.42 5.53
CA PRO A 155 7.22 5.23 6.46
C PRO A 155 7.81 6.63 6.54
N THR A 156 6.99 7.64 6.27
CA THR A 156 7.35 9.06 6.39
C THR A 156 6.42 9.68 7.43
N PRO A 157 6.95 10.20 8.55
CA PRO A 157 6.12 10.83 9.54
C PRO A 157 5.64 12.19 9.03
N ARG A 158 4.51 12.66 9.54
CA ARG A 158 3.92 13.95 9.19
C ARG A 158 3.41 14.63 10.46
N VAL A 159 3.54 15.95 10.48
CA VAL A 159 3.04 16.81 11.57
C VAL A 159 1.52 16.72 11.71
N ASP A 160 0.80 16.61 10.58
CA ASP A 160 -0.66 16.62 10.52
C ASP A 160 -1.31 15.22 10.57
N VAL A 161 -0.51 14.15 10.73
CA VAL A 161 -1.02 12.78 10.82
C VAL A 161 -0.45 12.10 12.05
N LEU A 162 -1.34 11.67 12.95
CA LEU A 162 -1.00 10.85 14.11
C LEU A 162 -1.38 9.39 13.84
N GLU A 163 -0.44 8.47 14.01
CA GLU A 163 -0.74 7.03 13.96
C GLU A 163 -0.43 6.32 15.27
N THR A 164 -0.91 5.09 15.38
CA THR A 164 -0.60 4.21 16.52
C THR A 164 0.73 3.49 16.39
N GLY A 165 1.42 3.62 15.25
CA GLY A 165 2.72 3.00 15.00
C GLY A 165 3.25 3.20 13.58
N PRO A 166 4.54 2.92 13.34
CA PRO A 166 5.24 3.29 12.10
C PRO A 166 4.77 2.51 10.86
N LEU A 167 4.09 1.38 11.06
CA LEU A 167 3.57 0.53 9.99
C LEU A 167 2.08 0.75 9.71
N LYS A 168 1.41 1.67 10.43
CA LYS A 168 -0.03 1.87 10.25
C LYS A 168 -0.40 2.36 8.84
N GLN A 169 0.44 3.21 8.25
CA GLN A 169 0.21 3.72 6.88
C GLN A 169 0.71 2.75 5.80
N THR A 170 1.80 2.03 6.05
CA THR A 170 2.49 1.22 5.02
C THR A 170 2.14 -0.26 5.06
N GLY A 171 1.59 -0.74 6.17
CA GLY A 171 1.15 -2.11 6.41
C GLY A 171 2.29 -3.09 6.69
N LEU A 172 3.30 -3.15 5.82
CA LEU A 172 4.37 -4.14 5.85
C LEU A 172 5.75 -3.49 5.78
N THR A 173 6.77 -4.23 6.25
CA THR A 173 8.17 -3.91 5.94
C THR A 173 8.58 -4.55 4.61
N ARG A 174 9.62 -4.03 3.95
CA ARG A 174 10.23 -4.69 2.78
C ARG A 174 10.65 -6.13 3.08
N SER A 175 11.24 -6.38 4.26
CA SER A 175 11.63 -7.73 4.68
C SER A 175 10.42 -8.66 4.84
N SER A 176 9.31 -8.16 5.41
CA SER A 176 8.07 -8.93 5.54
C SER A 176 7.49 -9.31 4.18
N VAL A 177 7.56 -8.42 3.18
CA VAL A 177 7.14 -8.74 1.80
C VAL A 177 8.02 -9.82 1.18
N VAL A 178 9.34 -9.72 1.33
CA VAL A 178 10.27 -10.75 0.83
C VAL A 178 10.00 -12.10 1.49
N GLU A 179 9.75 -12.12 2.80
CA GLU A 179 9.41 -13.35 3.52
C GLU A 179 8.06 -13.94 3.05
N ALA A 180 7.05 -13.10 2.85
CA ALA A 180 5.75 -13.53 2.35
C ALA A 180 5.85 -14.12 0.93
N ILE A 181 6.59 -13.46 0.03
CA ILE A 181 6.84 -13.98 -1.34
C ILE A 181 7.53 -15.34 -1.29
N LYS A 182 8.53 -15.52 -0.41
CA LYS A 182 9.20 -16.81 -0.25
C LYS A 182 8.23 -17.91 0.19
N LYS A 183 7.43 -17.66 1.23
CA LYS A 183 6.43 -18.63 1.73
C LYS A 183 5.40 -19.00 0.66
N LEU A 184 4.93 -18.02 -0.12
CA LEU A 184 3.98 -18.27 -1.22
C LEU A 184 4.62 -19.02 -2.38
N LEU A 185 5.89 -18.74 -2.70
CA LEU A 185 6.63 -19.50 -3.71
C LEU A 185 6.81 -20.96 -3.27
N ASP A 186 7.21 -21.18 -2.02
CA ASP A 186 7.40 -22.52 -1.46
C ASP A 186 6.07 -23.31 -1.49
N GLU A 187 4.95 -22.67 -1.15
CA GLU A 187 3.61 -23.28 -1.23
C GLU A 187 3.24 -23.67 -2.66
N PHE A 188 3.45 -22.77 -3.64
CA PHE A 188 3.17 -23.06 -5.04
C PHE A 188 4.07 -24.18 -5.59
N VAL A 189 5.37 -24.14 -5.31
CA VAL A 189 6.30 -25.22 -5.69
C VAL A 189 5.84 -26.55 -5.08
N ASN A 190 5.46 -26.56 -3.80
CA ASN A 190 4.96 -27.75 -3.11
C ASN A 190 3.67 -28.30 -3.75
N ALA A 191 2.73 -27.44 -4.14
CA ALA A 191 1.52 -27.85 -4.85
C ALA A 191 1.86 -28.57 -6.16
N VAL A 192 2.82 -28.04 -6.92
CA VAL A 192 3.29 -28.65 -8.18
C VAL A 192 3.97 -29.99 -7.92
N VAL A 193 5.01 -30.05 -7.09
CA VAL A 193 5.80 -31.29 -6.91
C VAL A 193 5.06 -32.40 -6.17
N SER A 194 4.04 -32.08 -5.37
CA SER A 194 3.20 -33.08 -4.71
C SER A 194 2.14 -33.68 -5.65
N SER A 195 1.70 -32.92 -6.65
CA SER A 195 0.68 -33.35 -7.60
C SER A 195 1.26 -33.92 -8.89
N ARG A 196 2.52 -33.58 -9.22
CA ARG A 196 3.16 -33.83 -10.52
C ARG A 196 4.50 -34.54 -10.36
N ARG A 197 4.85 -35.40 -11.32
CA ARG A 197 6.17 -36.05 -11.40
C ARG A 197 7.15 -35.20 -12.18
N VAL A 198 7.51 -34.05 -11.61
CA VAL A 198 8.42 -33.09 -12.26
C VAL A 198 9.83 -33.67 -12.35
N THR A 199 10.45 -33.61 -13.54
CA THR A 199 11.80 -34.17 -13.79
C THR A 199 12.90 -33.11 -13.80
N ILE A 200 12.53 -31.83 -13.98
CA ILE A 200 13.47 -30.71 -13.92
C ILE A 200 13.86 -30.35 -12.48
N PRO A 201 15.04 -29.73 -12.27
CA PRO A 201 15.45 -29.24 -10.95
C PRO A 201 14.43 -28.24 -10.37
N ILE A 202 14.20 -28.29 -9.06
CA ILE A 202 13.31 -27.33 -8.36
C ILE A 202 13.74 -25.87 -8.62
N THR A 203 15.04 -25.61 -8.73
CA THR A 203 15.58 -24.29 -9.05
C THR A 203 15.16 -23.77 -10.42
N GLU A 204 14.94 -24.68 -11.37
CA GLU A 204 14.46 -24.35 -12.72
C GLU A 204 12.94 -24.21 -12.75
N LEU A 205 12.22 -25.06 -12.01
CA LEU A 205 10.77 -24.92 -11.81
C LEU A 205 10.42 -23.57 -11.19
N ALA A 206 11.07 -23.21 -10.08
CA ALA A 206 10.80 -22.02 -9.28
C ALA A 206 11.41 -20.73 -9.87
N SER A 207 11.97 -20.77 -11.07
CA SER A 207 12.65 -19.61 -11.68
C SER A 207 11.68 -18.60 -12.31
N GLY A 208 10.38 -18.90 -12.34
CA GLY A 208 9.38 -18.11 -13.06
C GLY A 208 9.45 -18.23 -14.59
N ARG A 209 10.16 -19.22 -15.14
CA ARG A 209 10.20 -19.42 -16.61
C ARG A 209 8.91 -20.04 -17.14
N ILE A 210 8.65 -19.81 -18.42
CA ILE A 210 7.56 -20.43 -19.17
C ILE A 210 8.09 -21.68 -19.88
N PHE A 211 7.27 -22.73 -19.95
CA PHE A 211 7.52 -23.95 -20.69
C PHE A 211 6.48 -24.08 -21.80
N ILE A 212 6.90 -24.50 -23.00
CA ILE A 212 5.98 -24.81 -24.09
C ILE A 212 5.27 -26.14 -23.79
N GLY A 213 4.03 -26.32 -24.25
CA GLY A 213 3.20 -27.49 -23.93
C GLY A 213 3.87 -28.83 -24.21
N LEU A 214 4.58 -28.96 -25.35
CA LEU A 214 5.40 -30.13 -25.67
C LEU A 214 6.43 -30.41 -24.54
N ASP A 215 7.26 -29.43 -24.23
CA ASP A 215 8.29 -29.53 -23.17
C ASP A 215 7.65 -29.76 -21.78
N ALA A 216 6.50 -29.15 -21.50
CA ALA A 216 5.81 -29.26 -20.24
C ALA A 216 5.39 -30.71 -19.95
N VAL A 217 5.03 -31.48 -20.98
CA VAL A 217 4.74 -32.91 -20.84
C VAL A 217 6.03 -33.70 -20.64
N GLU A 218 7.10 -33.42 -21.40
CA GLU A 218 8.42 -34.06 -21.22
C GLU A 218 8.98 -33.85 -19.81
N TYR A 219 8.77 -32.66 -19.24
CA TYR A 219 9.22 -32.30 -17.89
C TYR A 219 8.26 -32.71 -16.77
N GLY A 220 7.13 -33.35 -17.09
CA GLY A 220 6.13 -33.81 -16.12
C GLY A 220 5.25 -32.71 -15.52
N LEU A 221 5.30 -31.49 -16.06
CA LEU A 221 4.45 -30.36 -15.69
C LEU A 221 3.01 -30.51 -16.21
N ALA A 222 2.81 -31.29 -17.28
CA ALA A 222 1.52 -31.73 -17.81
C ALA A 222 1.53 -33.24 -18.09
N ASP A 223 0.37 -33.86 -18.30
CA ASP A 223 0.26 -35.32 -18.49
C ASP A 223 0.36 -35.72 -19.96
N MET A 224 -0.24 -34.93 -20.84
CA MET A 224 -0.42 -35.31 -22.23
C MET A 224 -0.58 -34.08 -23.12
N VAL A 225 -0.06 -34.17 -24.33
CA VAL A 225 -0.33 -33.23 -25.42
C VAL A 225 -1.59 -33.70 -26.13
N GLY A 226 -2.59 -32.82 -26.25
CA GLY A 226 -3.88 -33.19 -26.83
C GLY A 226 -4.78 -31.99 -27.07
N SER A 227 -6.02 -32.28 -27.43
CA SER A 227 -7.10 -31.34 -27.69
C SER A 227 -8.12 -31.32 -26.54
N ILE A 228 -9.08 -30.40 -26.63
CA ILE A 228 -10.21 -30.36 -25.71
C ILE A 228 -11.05 -31.65 -25.75
N PHE A 229 -11.11 -32.33 -26.90
CA PHE A 229 -11.85 -33.58 -27.04
C PHE A 229 -11.19 -34.70 -26.24
N ASP A 230 -9.85 -34.78 -26.26
CA ASP A 230 -9.08 -35.74 -25.46
C ASP A 230 -9.32 -35.50 -23.96
N ALA A 231 -9.48 -34.24 -23.53
CA ALA A 231 -9.80 -33.90 -22.15
C ALA A 231 -11.21 -34.31 -21.73
N VAL A 232 -12.19 -34.17 -22.62
CA VAL A 232 -13.55 -34.66 -22.41
C VAL A 232 -13.56 -36.18 -22.30
N GLU A 233 -12.89 -36.88 -23.20
CA GLU A 233 -12.81 -38.34 -23.19
C GLU A 233 -12.12 -38.86 -21.92
N GLU A 234 -11.01 -38.23 -21.50
CA GLU A 234 -10.33 -38.61 -20.26
C GLU A 234 -11.21 -38.33 -19.02
N ALA A 235 -11.96 -37.22 -18.99
CA ALA A 235 -12.90 -36.94 -17.91
C ALA A 235 -14.03 -37.97 -17.84
N ALA A 236 -14.60 -38.35 -18.99
CA ALA A 236 -15.64 -39.38 -19.07
C ALA A 236 -15.13 -40.76 -18.64
N LYS A 237 -13.93 -41.12 -19.09
CA LYS A 237 -13.25 -42.36 -18.71
C LYS A 237 -12.98 -42.43 -17.22
N LEU A 238 -12.46 -41.36 -16.62
CA LEU A 238 -12.24 -41.27 -15.17
C LEU A 238 -13.56 -41.31 -14.38
N ALA A 239 -14.65 -40.83 -14.95
CA ALA A 239 -15.99 -40.86 -14.36
C ALA A 239 -16.71 -42.22 -14.55
N GLY A 240 -16.17 -43.11 -15.39
CA GLY A 240 -16.77 -44.42 -15.68
C GLY A 240 -18.06 -44.35 -16.51
N VAL A 241 -18.20 -43.32 -17.36
CA VAL A 241 -19.38 -43.14 -18.22
C VAL A 241 -19.03 -43.30 -19.70
N THR A 242 -19.90 -43.99 -20.45
CA THR A 242 -19.74 -44.23 -21.90
C THR A 242 -20.74 -43.44 -22.74
N GLU A 243 -21.92 -43.17 -22.18
CA GLU A 243 -22.94 -42.32 -22.77
C GLU A 243 -23.06 -41.04 -21.94
N TYR A 244 -22.65 -39.93 -22.53
CA TYR A 244 -22.65 -38.63 -21.87
C TYR A 244 -22.86 -37.51 -22.88
N ARG A 245 -23.30 -36.35 -22.38
CA ARG A 245 -23.35 -35.11 -23.15
C ARG A 245 -22.38 -34.09 -22.56
N VAL A 246 -21.65 -33.40 -23.41
CA VAL A 246 -20.81 -32.26 -22.99
C VAL A 246 -21.70 -31.03 -22.91
N VAL A 247 -21.67 -30.35 -21.76
CA VAL A 247 -22.50 -29.17 -21.51
C VAL A 247 -21.66 -28.10 -20.83
N SER A 248 -21.82 -26.82 -21.18
CA SER A 248 -21.18 -25.75 -20.42
C SER A 248 -21.79 -25.62 -19.03
N CYS A 249 -20.99 -25.16 -18.06
CA CYS A 249 -21.50 -24.88 -16.73
C CYS A 249 -22.66 -23.87 -16.77
N GLU A 250 -22.58 -22.87 -17.65
CA GLU A 250 -23.63 -21.86 -17.84
C GLU A 250 -24.94 -22.49 -18.32
N GLU A 251 -24.91 -23.38 -19.31
CA GLU A 251 -26.12 -24.05 -19.83
C GLU A 251 -26.77 -24.93 -18.74
N LEU A 252 -25.97 -25.59 -17.89
CA LEU A 252 -26.49 -26.38 -16.77
C LEU A 252 -27.17 -25.51 -15.71
N MET A 253 -26.57 -24.37 -15.37
CA MET A 253 -27.14 -23.45 -14.39
C MET A 253 -28.40 -22.78 -14.92
N GLU A 254 -28.45 -22.39 -16.20
CA GLU A 254 -29.64 -21.84 -16.85
C GLU A 254 -30.80 -22.83 -16.86
N LYS A 255 -30.53 -24.14 -17.10
CA LYS A 255 -31.57 -25.19 -17.01
C LYS A 255 -32.17 -25.28 -15.60
N VAL A 256 -31.32 -25.37 -14.59
CA VAL A 256 -31.76 -25.46 -13.18
C VAL A 256 -32.47 -24.17 -12.75
N GLN A 257 -32.08 -23.01 -13.27
CA GLN A 257 -32.74 -21.75 -12.99
C GLN A 257 -34.10 -21.66 -13.70
N THR A 258 -34.22 -22.13 -14.94
CA THR A 258 -35.49 -22.16 -15.68
C THR A 258 -36.48 -23.14 -15.03
N GLU A 259 -35.99 -24.25 -14.46
CA GLU A 259 -36.79 -25.18 -13.65
C GLU A 259 -37.16 -24.61 -12.27
N ARG A 260 -36.33 -23.71 -11.70
CA ARG A 260 -36.61 -23.02 -10.42
C ARG A 260 -37.48 -21.77 -10.54
N VAL A 261 -37.62 -21.19 -11.73
CA VAL A 261 -38.42 -19.96 -11.94
C VAL A 261 -39.94 -20.20 -11.75
N GLU A 262 -40.39 -21.45 -11.62
CA GLU A 262 -41.76 -21.73 -11.15
C GLU A 262 -41.96 -21.55 -9.63
N ASP A 263 -40.90 -21.38 -8.83
CA ASP A 263 -41.02 -21.17 -7.37
C ASP A 263 -40.17 -19.99 -6.85
N GLN A 264 -40.87 -18.86 -6.72
CA GLN A 264 -40.65 -17.72 -5.81
C GLN A 264 -39.41 -16.81 -5.98
N CYS A 265 -39.71 -15.52 -6.18
CA CYS A 265 -38.82 -14.38 -5.95
C CYS A 265 -39.29 -13.60 -4.71
N GLU A 266 -38.43 -13.39 -3.71
CA GLU A 266 -38.46 -12.17 -2.87
C GLU A 266 -37.12 -11.91 -2.13
N GLU A 267 -36.63 -10.68 -2.33
CA GLU A 267 -35.75 -9.76 -1.57
C GLU A 267 -34.54 -10.20 -0.70
N ILE A 268 -33.49 -9.33 -0.74
CA ILE A 268 -32.53 -8.87 0.31
C ILE A 268 -31.54 -7.89 -0.38
N SER A 269 -31.05 -6.74 0.10
CA SER A 269 -31.35 -5.80 1.20
C SER A 269 -30.55 -4.50 0.92
N THR A 270 -31.11 -3.31 1.16
CA THR A 270 -30.49 -1.99 0.90
C THR A 270 -30.09 -1.24 2.18
N ASP A 271 -30.00 -1.92 3.32
CA ASP A 271 -29.99 -1.25 4.64
C ASP A 271 -28.63 -0.71 5.10
N ILE A 272 -27.50 -1.23 4.57
CA ILE A 272 -26.16 -0.82 5.03
C ILE A 272 -25.82 0.63 4.60
N ILE A 273 -26.28 1.06 3.42
CA ILE A 273 -25.97 2.40 2.86
C ILE A 273 -26.73 3.50 3.63
N LYS A 274 -27.93 3.18 4.15
CA LYS A 274 -28.78 4.12 4.87
C LYS A 274 -28.24 4.44 6.27
N SER A 275 -27.65 3.44 6.94
CA SER A 275 -27.01 3.60 8.25
C SER A 275 -25.76 4.48 8.21
N ILE A 276 -24.99 4.44 7.11
CA ILE A 276 -23.75 5.22 6.95
C ILE A 276 -24.04 6.71 6.75
N ARG A 277 -25.10 7.06 6.02
CA ARG A 277 -25.50 8.48 5.80
C ARG A 277 -26.00 9.17 7.08
N GLN A 278 -26.73 8.45 7.94
CA GLN A 278 -27.23 9.01 9.21
C GLN A 278 -26.12 9.31 10.23
N ALA A 279 -24.96 8.66 10.11
CA ALA A 279 -23.82 8.91 10.99
C ALA A 279 -23.00 10.17 10.62
N LEU A 280 -23.07 10.62 9.37
CA LEU A 280 -22.26 11.73 8.85
C LEU A 280 -22.82 13.14 9.19
N ASP A 281 -24.10 13.25 9.55
CA ASP A 281 -24.80 14.55 9.72
C ASP A 281 -24.75 15.16 11.14
N ARG A 282 -23.96 14.63 12.09
CA ARG A 282 -23.85 15.17 13.46
C ARG A 282 -22.48 15.80 13.70
N GLY A 283 -22.39 17.11 13.48
CA GLY A 283 -21.16 17.91 13.53
C GLY A 283 -20.36 17.82 14.85
N HIS A 284 -19.03 17.82 14.65
CA HIS A 284 -17.91 17.96 15.60
C HIS A 284 -17.70 16.85 16.65
N VAL A 285 -16.90 15.83 16.30
CA VAL A 285 -15.96 15.13 17.20
C VAL A 285 -14.78 14.61 16.34
N MET A 286 -13.55 14.67 16.86
CA MET A 286 -12.37 13.99 16.29
C MET A 286 -12.71 12.52 15.96
N PHE A 287 -12.50 12.07 14.71
CA PHE A 287 -12.75 10.69 14.32
C PHE A 287 -11.47 9.85 14.46
N TYR A 288 -11.48 8.84 15.33
CA TYR A 288 -10.51 7.75 15.29
C TYR A 288 -10.96 6.74 14.22
N ILE A 289 -10.40 6.84 13.02
CA ILE A 289 -10.77 5.95 11.92
C ILE A 289 -9.74 4.82 11.80
N TYR A 290 -10.16 3.58 12.06
CA TYR A 290 -9.36 2.39 11.80
C TYR A 290 -9.37 2.06 10.31
N VAL A 291 -8.55 2.77 9.52
CA VAL A 291 -8.47 2.56 8.07
C VAL A 291 -7.36 1.53 7.73
N PRO A 292 -7.59 0.58 6.81
CA PRO A 292 -6.54 -0.26 6.22
C PRO A 292 -5.58 0.56 5.34
N PRO A 293 -4.27 0.23 5.28
CA PRO A 293 -3.26 0.96 4.49
C PRO A 293 -3.66 1.26 3.03
N SER A 294 -4.39 0.36 2.39
CA SER A 294 -4.84 0.50 1.00
C SER A 294 -5.78 1.68 0.75
N ARG A 295 -6.55 2.11 1.76
CA ARG A 295 -7.53 3.22 1.65
C ARG A 295 -6.94 4.57 2.03
N VAL A 296 -5.74 4.62 2.64
CA VAL A 296 -5.07 5.87 3.04
C VAL A 296 -4.61 6.66 1.81
N HIS A 297 -4.17 5.98 0.75
CA HIS A 297 -3.76 6.64 -0.48
C HIS A 297 -4.94 7.25 -1.26
N GLU A 298 -6.11 6.58 -1.26
CA GLU A 298 -7.33 7.10 -1.89
C GLU A 298 -7.95 8.27 -1.11
N LEU A 299 -7.86 8.25 0.23
CA LEU A 299 -8.28 9.38 1.08
C LEU A 299 -7.39 10.62 0.91
N GLY A 300 -6.10 10.43 0.60
CA GLY A 300 -5.14 11.52 0.41
C GLY A 300 -5.35 12.32 -0.89
N THR A 301 -6.01 11.74 -1.89
CA THR A 301 -6.20 12.37 -3.20
C THR A 301 -7.39 13.34 -3.30
N GLU A 302 -8.30 13.36 -2.32
CA GLU A 302 -9.42 14.33 -2.28
C GLU A 302 -9.30 15.39 -1.17
N LEU A 303 -8.24 15.36 -0.37
CA LEU A 303 -7.99 16.33 0.73
C LEU A 303 -6.83 17.30 0.48
N VAL A 304 -6.22 17.27 -0.71
CA VAL A 304 -5.24 18.29 -1.15
C VAL A 304 -5.76 18.98 -2.41
N ALA A 305 -6.82 19.75 -2.22
CA ALA A 305 -7.18 20.85 -3.10
C ALA A 305 -7.43 22.08 -2.22
N THR A 306 -6.39 22.56 -1.55
CA THR A 306 -6.35 23.93 -1.06
C THR A 306 -5.55 24.76 -2.04
N GLU A 307 -6.31 25.52 -2.83
CA GLU A 307 -5.82 26.68 -3.57
C GLU A 307 -4.93 27.55 -2.68
N GLY A 308 -3.91 28.13 -3.30
CA GLY A 308 -2.87 28.91 -2.65
C GLY A 308 -3.41 29.89 -1.62
N LEU A 309 -3.12 29.61 -0.35
CA LEU A 309 -3.10 30.62 0.69
C LEU A 309 -1.82 31.42 0.50
N ASP A 310 -1.99 32.66 0.04
CA ASP A 310 -0.95 33.68 0.06
C ASP A 310 -0.30 33.70 1.44
N VAL A 311 0.97 33.31 1.47
CA VAL A 311 1.83 33.46 2.65
C VAL A 311 1.92 34.96 2.92
N VAL A 312 1.12 35.43 3.88
CA VAL A 312 1.26 36.75 4.46
C VAL A 312 2.67 36.81 5.05
N SER A 313 3.58 37.44 4.32
CA SER A 313 4.88 37.80 4.84
C SER A 313 4.66 38.84 5.93
N THR A 314 4.59 38.42 7.19
CA THR A 314 4.71 39.34 8.31
C THR A 314 6.15 39.85 8.31
N LYS A 315 6.34 41.01 7.68
CA LYS A 315 7.56 41.82 7.81
C LYS A 315 7.69 42.26 9.27
N TYR A 316 8.33 41.44 10.09
CA TYR A 316 8.91 41.90 11.34
C TYR A 316 10.15 42.72 11.02
N SER A 317 9.98 44.03 10.87
CA SER A 317 11.10 44.97 10.84
C SER A 317 11.49 45.32 12.28
N TRP A 318 12.63 44.84 12.76
CA TRP A 318 13.20 45.28 14.05
C TRP A 318 14.58 45.91 13.83
N ARG A 319 14.76 47.06 14.50
CA ARG A 319 15.93 47.94 14.43
C ARG A 319 17.17 47.26 15.01
N SER A 320 18.32 47.42 14.35
CA SER A 320 19.62 47.11 14.93
C SER A 320 19.98 48.14 16.00
N SER A 321 20.16 47.71 17.24
CA SER A 321 21.09 48.40 18.15
C SER A 321 22.49 47.88 17.84
N SER A 322 23.34 48.78 17.34
CA SER A 322 24.74 48.52 17.02
C SER A 322 25.54 48.33 18.30
N GLU A 323 25.79 47.07 18.68
CA GLU A 323 26.90 46.54 19.51
C GLU A 323 26.67 45.07 19.98
N GLY A 324 25.59 44.40 19.56
CA GLY A 324 25.27 43.02 19.95
C GLY A 324 25.87 41.93 19.04
N LYS A 325 25.94 40.70 19.57
CA LYS A 325 26.27 39.48 18.82
C LYS A 325 25.21 39.22 17.75
N THR A 326 25.59 38.73 16.57
CA THR A 326 24.66 38.49 15.46
C THR A 326 24.53 36.99 15.16
N VAL A 327 23.29 36.50 15.13
CA VAL A 327 22.96 35.11 14.76
C VAL A 327 22.02 35.13 13.56
N VAL A 328 22.28 34.25 12.60
CA VAL A 328 21.49 34.13 11.38
C VAL A 328 20.63 32.87 11.44
N ILE A 329 19.34 32.99 11.13
CA ILE A 329 18.45 31.85 10.90
C ILE A 329 18.18 31.74 9.40
N ASP A 330 18.45 30.57 8.82
CA ASP A 330 18.21 30.25 7.43
C ASP A 330 16.74 29.91 7.18
N LEU A 331 16.04 30.81 6.50
CA LEU A 331 14.67 30.59 6.02
C LEU A 331 14.62 30.47 4.49
N ALA A 332 15.74 30.66 3.79
CA ALA A 332 15.79 30.56 2.34
C ALA A 332 15.64 29.09 1.90
N HIS A 333 16.16 28.17 2.72
CA HIS A 333 16.14 26.73 2.50
C HIS A 333 15.02 25.99 3.23
N THR A 334 14.26 26.67 4.09
CA THR A 334 13.20 26.05 4.91
C THR A 334 11.83 26.55 4.47
N THR A 335 10.94 25.62 4.10
CA THR A 335 9.58 25.95 3.63
C THR A 335 8.47 25.38 4.50
N SER A 336 8.79 24.49 5.43
CA SER A 336 7.84 23.72 6.23
C SER A 336 7.93 24.06 7.72
N LEU A 337 8.47 25.23 8.07
CA LEU A 337 8.60 25.71 9.45
C LEU A 337 7.93 27.07 9.60
N TYR A 338 7.06 27.20 10.60
CA TYR A 338 6.54 28.48 11.05
C TYR A 338 7.39 29.03 12.22
N LEU A 339 7.62 30.34 12.25
CA LEU A 339 8.54 30.95 13.21
C LEU A 339 8.02 30.94 14.66
N ASP A 340 6.71 30.85 14.85
CA ASP A 340 6.04 30.68 16.14
C ASP A 340 6.33 29.30 16.76
N GLU A 341 6.57 28.29 15.92
CA GLU A 341 6.98 26.96 16.39
C GLU A 341 8.32 27.05 17.13
N VAL A 342 9.24 27.90 16.68
CA VAL A 342 10.57 28.11 17.30
C VAL A 342 10.68 29.45 18.04
N GLU A 343 9.55 30.02 18.47
CA GLU A 343 9.51 31.24 19.28
C GLU A 343 10.43 31.18 20.52
N PRO A 344 10.51 30.06 21.28
CA PRO A 344 11.41 29.97 22.43
C PRO A 344 12.86 30.25 22.07
N LEU A 345 13.35 29.70 20.95
CA LEU A 345 14.72 29.94 20.48
C LEU A 345 14.96 31.42 20.19
N ILE A 346 14.03 32.06 19.47
CA ILE A 346 14.12 33.48 19.11
C ILE A 346 14.11 34.33 20.39
N LYS A 347 13.20 34.03 21.32
CA LYS A 347 13.07 34.73 22.60
C LYS A 347 14.35 34.63 23.42
N TYR A 348 14.93 33.42 23.55
CA TYR A 348 16.17 33.23 24.29
C TYR A 348 17.35 33.97 23.65
N LEU A 349 17.46 34.01 22.32
CA LEU A 349 18.48 34.82 21.63
C LEU A 349 18.31 36.31 21.95
N LEU A 350 17.11 36.85 21.80
CA LEU A 350 16.82 38.27 22.06
C LEU A 350 17.06 38.66 23.53
N SER A 351 16.66 37.80 24.48
CA SER A 351 16.91 38.01 25.92
C SER A 351 18.39 38.02 26.30
N ASN A 352 19.26 37.51 25.43
CA ASN A 352 20.72 37.55 25.61
C ASN A 352 21.41 38.63 24.74
N ASN A 353 20.68 39.69 24.34
CA ASN A 353 21.18 40.80 23.52
C ASN A 353 21.77 40.36 22.17
N VAL A 354 21.24 39.28 21.59
CA VAL A 354 21.61 38.82 20.25
C VAL A 354 20.72 39.49 19.21
N THR A 355 21.33 40.04 18.18
CA THR A 355 20.64 40.46 16.95
C THR A 355 20.37 39.22 16.10
N VAL A 356 19.09 38.91 15.88
CA VAL A 356 18.67 37.80 15.00
C VAL A 356 18.41 38.33 13.59
N LEU A 357 19.12 37.80 12.61
CA LEU A 357 18.90 38.08 11.19
C LEU A 357 18.29 36.85 10.50
N TYR A 358 17.40 37.08 9.55
CA TYR A 358 16.76 36.01 8.79
C TYR A 358 17.26 36.05 7.35
N LEU A 359 17.86 34.95 6.88
CA LEU A 359 18.20 34.81 5.47
C LEU A 359 16.97 34.35 4.70
N LEU A 360 16.35 35.24 3.93
CA LEU A 360 15.19 34.93 3.08
C LEU A 360 15.58 34.62 1.63
N ASN A 361 16.78 35.04 1.20
CA ASN A 361 17.26 34.87 -0.16
C ASN A 361 18.78 34.69 -0.17
N THR A 362 19.24 33.61 -0.79
CA THR A 362 20.65 33.19 -0.75
C THR A 362 21.60 34.14 -1.49
N LYS A 363 21.08 35.05 -2.32
CA LYS A 363 21.87 36.15 -2.91
C LYS A 363 22.57 37.05 -1.88
N TYR A 364 22.06 37.11 -0.65
CA TYR A 364 22.63 37.93 0.43
C TYR A 364 23.51 37.12 1.39
N ILE A 365 23.79 35.85 1.10
CA ILE A 365 24.52 34.98 2.03
C ILE A 365 25.92 35.52 2.35
N ASP A 366 26.65 36.09 1.38
CA ASP A 366 27.98 36.67 1.63
C ASP A 366 27.90 37.83 2.64
N THR A 367 26.98 38.77 2.40
CA THR A 367 26.77 39.93 3.28
C THR A 367 26.31 39.55 4.68
N ILE A 368 25.51 38.50 4.81
CA ILE A 368 25.00 38.07 6.12
C ILE A 368 26.08 37.35 6.92
N LEU A 369 26.90 36.51 6.26
CA LEU A 369 27.97 35.76 6.90
C LEU A 369 29.12 36.66 7.39
N GLU A 370 29.35 37.82 6.76
CA GLU A 370 30.33 38.81 7.25
C GLU A 370 29.99 39.37 8.63
N LYS A 371 28.70 39.46 8.96
CA LYS A 371 28.21 40.00 10.24
C LYS A 371 27.90 38.91 11.26
N ALA A 372 27.63 37.70 10.79
CA ALA A 372 27.21 36.58 11.63
C ALA A 372 28.35 36.06 12.52
N GLN A 373 28.00 35.66 13.73
CA GLN A 373 28.84 34.85 14.61
C GLN A 373 28.38 33.39 14.61
N ALA A 374 27.07 33.18 14.46
CA ALA A 374 26.51 31.86 14.26
C ALA A 374 25.45 31.84 13.15
N TYR A 375 25.29 30.66 12.56
CA TYR A 375 24.33 30.37 11.51
C TYR A 375 23.50 29.15 11.95
N ILE A 376 22.19 29.25 11.82
CA ILE A 376 21.23 28.22 12.24
C ILE A 376 20.48 27.73 11.01
N VAL A 377 20.47 26.42 10.83
CA VAL A 377 19.72 25.69 9.82
C VAL A 377 18.68 24.83 10.52
N LEU A 378 17.40 25.12 10.28
CA LEU A 378 16.27 24.41 10.89
C LEU A 378 15.48 23.67 9.82
N ALA A 379 15.54 22.34 9.84
CA ALA A 379 14.77 21.44 8.98
C ALA A 379 14.68 21.90 7.50
N PRO A 380 15.82 22.14 6.82
CA PRO A 380 15.79 22.67 5.45
C PRO A 380 15.15 21.63 4.51
N THR A 381 14.32 22.12 3.60
CA THR A 381 13.64 21.32 2.57
C THR A 381 14.23 21.52 1.19
N LYS A 382 15.03 22.58 0.99
CA LYS A 382 15.76 22.86 -0.26
C LYS A 382 17.23 22.51 -0.12
N VAL A 383 17.78 21.86 -1.14
CA VAL A 383 19.19 21.51 -1.19
C VAL A 383 20.07 22.75 -1.30
N TYR A 384 21.17 22.77 -0.55
CA TYR A 384 22.22 23.78 -0.69
C TYR A 384 23.03 23.54 -1.98
N SER A 385 23.29 24.61 -2.73
CA SER A 385 24.20 24.61 -3.86
C SER A 385 25.65 24.47 -3.41
N TYR A 386 26.54 24.07 -4.34
CA TYR A 386 27.96 23.93 -4.06
C TYR A 386 28.60 25.24 -3.55
N ASP A 387 28.21 26.39 -4.13
CA ASP A 387 28.72 27.71 -3.73
C ASP A 387 28.33 28.05 -2.28
N GLU A 388 27.06 27.85 -1.91
CA GLU A 388 26.57 28.06 -0.54
C GLU A 388 27.30 27.16 0.47
N VAL A 389 27.51 25.88 0.11
CA VAL A 389 28.26 24.93 0.95
C VAL A 389 29.70 25.39 1.16
N VAL A 390 30.38 25.90 0.12
CA VAL A 390 31.76 26.44 0.23
C VAL A 390 31.79 27.67 1.14
N LYS A 391 30.80 28.56 1.03
CA LYS A 391 30.71 29.77 1.86
C LYS A 391 30.49 29.45 3.33
N LEU A 392 29.57 28.55 3.64
CA LEU A 392 29.30 28.11 5.02
C LEU A 392 30.48 27.34 5.62
N ARG A 393 31.20 26.56 4.82
CA ARG A 393 32.45 25.93 5.25
C ARG A 393 33.50 26.95 5.66
N ARG A 394 33.76 27.95 4.79
CA ARG A 394 34.72 29.03 5.08
C ARG A 394 34.31 29.84 6.31
N PHE A 395 33.01 30.05 6.51
CA PHE A 395 32.47 30.70 7.71
C PHE A 395 32.85 29.93 8.98
N VAL A 396 32.65 28.61 9.00
CA VAL A 396 33.05 27.75 10.14
C VAL A 396 34.56 27.72 10.33
N GLU A 397 35.34 27.67 9.25
CA GLU A 397 36.82 27.72 9.30
C GLU A 397 37.33 29.01 9.94
N LYS A 398 36.67 30.15 9.64
CA LYS A 398 36.96 31.47 10.22
C LYS A 398 36.52 31.63 11.68
N GLY A 399 35.87 30.63 12.28
CA GLY A 399 35.43 30.66 13.67
C GLY A 399 33.93 30.79 13.87
N GLY A 400 33.15 30.89 12.79
CA GLY A 400 31.69 30.89 12.86
C GLY A 400 31.15 29.59 13.42
N LYS A 401 30.01 29.67 14.12
CA LYS A 401 29.31 28.52 14.68
C LYS A 401 28.13 28.11 13.83
N LEU A 402 27.87 26.82 13.75
CA LEU A 402 26.78 26.27 12.93
C LEU A 402 25.91 25.35 13.78
N LEU A 403 24.61 25.59 13.76
CA LEU A 403 23.61 24.66 14.29
C LEU A 403 22.84 24.06 13.11
N LEU A 404 22.91 22.74 12.98
CA LEU A 404 22.22 21.95 11.96
C LEU A 404 21.15 21.12 12.65
N VAL A 405 19.88 21.44 12.40
CA VAL A 405 18.74 20.72 12.98
C VAL A 405 17.97 20.00 11.89
N ALA A 406 17.90 18.68 11.96
CA ALA A 406 17.06 17.87 11.09
C ALA A 406 15.71 17.61 11.76
N ASP A 407 14.68 17.42 10.95
CA ASP A 407 13.35 17.01 11.42
C ASP A 407 12.69 16.13 10.33
N PRO A 408 12.52 14.82 10.58
CA PRO A 408 11.89 13.90 9.63
C PRO A 408 10.42 14.19 9.30
N GLU A 409 9.69 14.92 10.15
CA GLU A 409 8.28 15.25 9.89
C GLU A 409 8.10 16.36 8.85
N ARG A 410 9.14 17.16 8.66
CA ARG A 410 9.11 18.39 7.85
C ARG A 410 9.79 18.25 6.49
N GLY A 411 10.49 17.14 6.26
CA GLY A 411 11.17 16.87 5.00
C GLY A 411 12.11 15.68 5.09
N ASN A 412 12.63 15.26 3.94
CA ASN A 412 13.69 14.27 3.93
C ASN A 412 15.03 14.91 4.34
N THR A 413 15.97 14.09 4.81
CA THR A 413 17.29 14.59 5.22
C THR A 413 18.24 14.89 4.06
N LEU A 414 17.78 14.82 2.81
CA LEU A 414 18.62 15.09 1.64
C LEU A 414 19.15 16.52 1.66
N ALA A 415 18.27 17.50 1.88
CA ALA A 415 18.60 18.92 1.87
C ALA A 415 19.64 19.27 2.94
N ILE A 416 19.43 18.86 4.18
CA ILE A 416 20.40 19.11 5.26
C ILE A 416 21.72 18.37 5.01
N ASN A 417 21.68 17.17 4.44
CA ASN A 417 22.89 16.38 4.18
C ASN A 417 23.78 16.96 3.07
N THR A 418 23.26 17.79 2.15
CA THR A 418 24.13 18.48 1.18
C THR A 418 25.09 19.46 1.87
N LEU A 419 24.71 20.00 3.03
CA LEU A 419 25.56 20.83 3.87
C LEU A 419 26.29 20.02 4.96
N ALA A 420 25.57 19.19 5.72
CA ALA A 420 26.09 18.49 6.89
C ALA A 420 27.27 17.56 6.56
N SER A 421 27.25 16.93 5.38
CA SER A 421 28.32 16.02 4.93
C SER A 421 29.69 16.70 4.82
N THR A 422 29.73 18.00 4.52
CA THR A 422 30.95 18.82 4.54
C THR A 422 31.60 18.84 5.93
N PHE A 423 30.79 18.70 6.97
CA PHE A 423 31.19 18.68 8.37
C PHE A 423 31.24 17.26 8.95
N LYS A 424 31.31 16.23 8.10
CA LYS A 424 31.39 14.81 8.50
C LYS A 424 30.20 14.34 9.34
N ILE A 425 29.05 15.02 9.18
CA ILE A 425 27.78 14.67 9.78
C ILE A 425 26.86 14.17 8.67
N GLN A 426 26.15 13.08 8.92
CA GLN A 426 25.15 12.57 8.00
C GLN A 426 23.91 12.13 8.78
N PHE A 427 22.79 12.79 8.55
CA PHE A 427 21.50 12.44 9.12
C PHE A 427 20.87 11.27 8.35
N SER A 428 20.28 10.31 9.05
CA SER A 428 19.60 9.18 8.44
C SER A 428 18.29 9.61 7.76
N THR A 429 17.74 8.75 6.90
CA THR A 429 16.51 9.06 6.14
C THR A 429 15.23 8.59 6.82
N GLY A 430 15.33 7.78 7.88
CA GLY A 430 14.18 7.33 8.67
C GLY A 430 14.15 8.01 10.03
N TYR A 431 13.21 7.63 10.87
CA TYR A 431 13.03 8.16 12.23
C TYR A 431 13.10 7.04 13.26
N LEU A 432 13.26 7.44 14.52
CA LEU A 432 13.32 6.57 15.67
C LEU A 432 11.94 6.46 16.31
N TYR A 433 11.66 5.29 16.87
CA TYR A 433 10.39 5.04 17.54
C TYR A 433 10.52 4.04 18.67
N ILE A 434 9.61 4.13 19.64
CA ILE A 434 9.43 3.13 20.68
C ILE A 434 8.11 2.39 20.40
N PRO A 435 8.10 1.06 20.31
CA PRO A 435 6.87 0.31 20.08
C PRO A 435 5.77 0.66 21.08
N PRO A 436 4.50 0.78 20.62
CA PRO A 436 3.36 1.00 21.52
C PRO A 436 3.26 -0.15 22.53
N TYR A 437 2.76 0.15 23.73
CA TYR A 437 2.63 -0.80 24.85
C TYR A 437 3.94 -1.42 25.37
N SER A 438 5.10 -0.88 25.00
CA SER A 438 6.34 -1.20 25.71
C SER A 438 6.36 -0.49 27.06
N ILE A 439 7.07 -1.06 28.04
CA ILE A 439 7.27 -0.43 29.38
C ILE A 439 7.90 0.98 29.24
N GLU A 440 8.64 1.19 28.15
CA GLU A 440 9.35 2.43 27.82
C GLU A 440 8.45 3.47 27.14
N ASN A 441 7.24 3.10 26.68
CA ASN A 441 6.34 4.00 25.96
C ASN A 441 5.12 4.36 26.82
N GLN A 442 5.18 5.50 27.49
CA GLN A 442 4.07 6.09 28.25
C GLN A 442 3.33 7.18 27.46
N THR A 443 3.75 7.46 26.22
CA THR A 443 3.31 8.61 25.41
C THR A 443 3.12 8.20 23.94
N ASN A 444 3.45 9.06 22.97
CA ASN A 444 3.37 8.75 21.55
C ASN A 444 4.53 7.81 21.14
N TYR A 445 4.28 6.86 20.22
CA TYR A 445 5.31 5.95 19.72
C TYR A 445 6.50 6.65 19.05
N ARG A 446 6.31 7.88 18.57
CA ARG A 446 7.37 8.73 17.99
C ARG A 446 8.23 9.43 19.03
N ASP A 447 7.77 9.50 20.28
CA ASP A 447 8.53 10.10 21.36
C ASP A 447 9.65 9.15 21.76
N VAL A 448 10.87 9.68 21.76
CA VAL A 448 12.06 8.94 22.19
C VAL A 448 12.81 9.74 23.24
N ILE A 449 13.39 9.03 24.21
CA ILE A 449 14.13 9.65 25.30
C ILE A 449 15.62 9.65 24.97
N GLY A 450 16.18 10.84 24.84
CA GLY A 450 17.61 11.08 24.66
C GLY A 450 18.34 11.13 26.00
N GLU A 451 19.47 10.43 26.10
CA GLU A 451 20.35 10.41 27.27
C GLU A 451 21.74 10.92 26.90
N VAL A 452 22.43 11.50 27.89
CA VAL A 452 23.78 12.04 27.69
C VAL A 452 24.77 10.92 27.40
N ALA A 453 25.37 10.97 26.21
CA ALA A 453 26.41 10.04 25.79
C ALA A 453 27.81 10.52 26.20
N GLN A 454 28.03 11.84 26.22
CA GLN A 454 29.28 12.45 26.62
C GLN A 454 29.06 13.84 27.23
N GLU A 455 29.82 14.16 28.27
CA GLU A 455 29.82 15.48 28.88
C GLU A 455 30.39 16.54 27.93
N HIS A 456 29.68 17.66 27.82
CA HIS A 456 30.03 18.81 26.99
C HIS A 456 29.34 20.06 27.56
N GLU A 457 29.78 21.26 27.18
CA GLU A 457 29.11 22.50 27.60
C GLU A 457 27.62 22.54 27.20
N ILE A 458 27.26 21.83 26.13
CA ILE A 458 25.90 21.71 25.61
C ILE A 458 25.05 20.74 26.45
N THR A 459 25.65 19.66 26.96
CA THR A 459 24.95 18.63 27.77
C THR A 459 24.96 18.94 29.27
N LYS A 460 25.53 20.07 29.69
CA LYS A 460 25.65 20.43 31.10
C LYS A 460 24.28 20.59 31.78
N GLY A 461 24.06 19.77 32.81
CA GLY A 461 22.82 19.76 33.59
C GLY A 461 21.64 19.13 32.86
N ILE A 462 21.89 18.38 31.78
CA ILE A 462 20.90 17.56 31.09
C ILE A 462 21.03 16.14 31.60
N THR A 463 19.89 15.53 31.94
CA THR A 463 19.77 14.11 32.26
C THR A 463 19.04 13.39 31.15
N LYS A 464 17.89 13.94 30.72
CA LYS A 464 17.01 13.35 29.70
C LYS A 464 16.40 14.41 28.82
N LEU A 465 16.23 14.09 27.55
CA LEU A 465 15.55 14.92 26.56
C LEU A 465 14.38 14.16 25.97
N LEU A 466 13.27 14.84 25.78
CA LEU A 466 12.17 14.33 24.96
C LEU A 466 12.41 14.78 23.52
N LEU A 467 12.49 13.82 22.61
CA LEU A 467 12.66 14.06 21.19
C LEU A 467 11.44 13.49 20.47
N HIS A 468 10.77 14.31 19.66
CA HIS A 468 9.57 13.93 18.95
C HIS A 468 9.91 13.67 17.50
N THR A 469 9.90 12.38 17.11
CA THR A 469 10.18 11.96 15.73
C THR A 469 11.64 12.15 15.30
N ALA A 470 12.57 12.06 16.25
CA ALA A 470 13.99 12.14 16.01
C ALA A 470 14.47 11.20 14.90
N THR A 471 15.38 11.67 14.04
CA THR A 471 16.27 10.77 13.28
C THR A 471 17.56 10.54 14.05
N TYR A 472 18.57 9.99 13.39
CA TYR A 472 19.89 9.76 13.97
C TYR A 472 20.99 10.14 13.01
N ILE A 473 22.15 10.44 13.57
CA ILE A 473 23.38 10.77 12.89
C ILE A 473 24.17 9.47 12.69
N GLN A 474 24.54 9.18 11.44
CA GLN A 474 25.33 8.01 11.10
C GLN A 474 26.77 8.16 11.60
N LEU A 475 27.30 7.05 12.14
CA LEU A 475 28.63 6.97 12.76
C LEU A 475 29.75 7.32 11.76
N GLY A 476 30.52 8.35 12.11
CA GLY A 476 31.78 8.75 11.48
C GLY A 476 32.85 8.96 12.57
N THR A 477 34.13 9.03 12.19
CA THR A 477 35.24 9.11 13.14
C THR A 477 35.50 10.51 13.70
N ASP A 478 34.91 11.55 13.10
CA ASP A 478 35.32 12.95 13.30
C ASP A 478 34.25 13.80 14.02
N TYR A 479 33.44 13.19 14.88
CA TYR A 479 32.48 13.90 15.73
C TYR A 479 32.41 13.33 17.15
N ILE A 480 31.93 14.15 18.08
CA ILE A 480 31.70 13.84 19.49
C ILE A 480 30.19 13.59 19.69
N PRO A 481 29.75 12.37 20.03
CA PRO A 481 28.33 12.10 20.29
C PRO A 481 27.91 12.71 21.63
N LEU A 482 26.92 13.58 21.62
CA LEU A 482 26.42 14.25 22.82
C LEU A 482 25.23 13.53 23.45
N ILE A 483 24.24 13.17 22.62
CA ILE A 483 22.99 12.53 23.07
C ILE A 483 22.78 11.25 22.25
N LYS A 484 22.41 10.18 22.94
CA LYS A 484 22.01 8.90 22.34
C LYS A 484 20.60 8.53 22.75
N VAL A 485 19.96 7.71 21.93
CA VAL A 485 18.62 7.19 22.15
C VAL A 485 18.64 5.67 21.98
N SER A 486 18.13 4.94 22.96
CA SER A 486 17.73 3.54 22.82
C SER A 486 16.36 3.47 22.14
N ALA A 487 16.29 3.17 20.85
CA ALA A 487 15.02 3.06 20.14
C ALA A 487 15.09 2.06 18.99
N TYR A 488 13.98 1.86 18.28
CA TYR A 488 13.96 1.20 16.97
C TYR A 488 14.10 2.25 15.87
N SER A 489 14.72 1.88 14.74
CA SER A 489 14.77 2.74 13.55
C SER A 489 13.84 2.22 12.46
N THR A 490 13.08 3.10 11.81
CA THR A 490 12.29 2.74 10.60
C THR A 490 13.14 2.50 9.36
N THR A 491 14.45 2.78 9.41
CA THR A 491 15.37 2.52 8.30
C THR A 491 15.73 1.04 8.18
N ASN A 492 16.02 0.40 9.31
CA ASN A 492 16.52 -0.98 9.36
C ASN A 492 15.65 -1.90 10.23
N TRP A 493 14.61 -1.38 10.88
CA TRP A 493 13.69 -2.08 11.78
C TRP A 493 14.37 -2.74 12.98
N LYS A 494 15.52 -2.23 13.42
CA LYS A 494 16.30 -2.78 14.54
C LYS A 494 16.33 -1.82 15.74
N ARG A 495 16.26 -2.41 16.93
CA ARG A 495 16.60 -1.73 18.18
C ARG A 495 18.11 -1.51 18.26
N GLY A 496 18.51 -0.36 18.77
CA GLY A 496 19.91 -0.05 19.01
C GLY A 496 20.08 1.30 19.70
N GLU A 497 21.34 1.64 19.93
CA GLU A 497 21.76 2.95 20.42
C GLU A 497 22.06 3.86 19.25
N TYR A 498 21.30 4.94 19.12
CA TYR A 498 21.39 5.88 18.01
C TYR A 498 21.83 7.25 18.49
N VAL A 499 22.87 7.82 17.87
CA VAL A 499 23.31 9.20 18.18
C VAL A 499 22.33 10.17 17.54
N VAL A 500 21.74 11.05 18.35
CA VAL A 500 20.75 12.04 17.88
C VAL A 500 21.25 13.47 18.03
N MET A 501 22.34 13.67 18.77
CA MET A 501 23.03 14.95 18.83
C MET A 501 24.54 14.73 18.82
N ALA A 502 25.25 15.52 18.04
CA ALA A 502 26.71 15.43 17.93
C ALA A 502 27.34 16.80 17.69
N VAL A 503 28.64 16.88 17.97
CA VAL A 503 29.46 18.05 17.69
C VAL A 503 30.64 17.67 16.80
N SER A 504 30.91 18.47 15.77
CA SER A 504 32.00 18.28 14.82
C SER A 504 32.85 19.55 14.68
N LYS A 505 33.97 19.45 13.96
CA LYS A 505 34.90 20.55 13.66
C LYS A 505 35.35 21.33 14.90
N ASN A 506 35.99 20.61 15.83
CA ASN A 506 36.56 21.18 17.07
C ASN A 506 35.54 22.01 17.85
N GLY A 507 34.32 21.50 18.00
CA GLY A 507 33.29 22.20 18.78
C GLY A 507 32.37 23.11 17.98
N ARG A 508 32.66 23.43 16.70
CA ARG A 508 31.98 24.55 16.02
C ARG A 508 30.67 24.20 15.31
N VAL A 509 30.43 22.92 15.02
CA VAL A 509 29.21 22.49 14.33
C VAL A 509 28.43 21.57 15.25
N VAL A 510 27.24 22.01 15.67
CA VAL A 510 26.28 21.21 16.43
C VAL A 510 25.28 20.63 15.45
N ALA A 511 25.08 19.32 15.50
CA ALA A 511 24.03 18.63 14.78
C ALA A 511 23.02 18.07 15.78
N LEU A 512 21.75 18.38 15.57
CA LEU A 512 20.62 17.86 16.32
C LEU A 512 19.65 17.19 15.33
N ALA A 513 19.29 15.94 15.60
CA ALA A 513 18.49 15.12 14.69
C ALA A 513 16.97 15.24 14.93
N ASP A 514 16.55 16.28 15.64
CA ASP A 514 15.17 16.56 15.99
C ASP A 514 14.99 18.08 16.24
N LEU A 515 13.91 18.68 15.76
CA LEU A 515 13.61 20.08 16.03
C LEU A 515 12.88 20.30 17.35
N SER A 516 12.16 19.29 17.85
CA SER A 516 11.22 19.40 18.96
C SER A 516 11.80 20.05 20.22
N PRO A 517 13.07 19.84 20.65
CA PRO A 517 13.60 20.51 21.84
C PRO A 517 13.65 22.04 21.75
N LEU A 518 13.54 22.59 20.53
CA LEU A 518 13.53 24.03 20.26
C LEU A 518 12.11 24.58 20.06
N GLU A 519 11.10 23.69 20.03
CA GLU A 519 9.72 24.04 19.70
C GLU A 519 8.89 24.42 20.92
N THR A 520 7.94 25.33 20.72
CA THR A 520 6.96 25.75 21.74
C THR A 520 6.22 24.58 22.38
N ALA A 521 5.90 23.55 21.60
CA ALA A 521 5.14 22.38 22.06
C ALA A 521 5.93 21.44 23.00
N TYR A 522 7.27 21.40 22.89
CA TYR A 522 8.10 20.40 23.58
C TYR A 522 9.22 21.00 24.43
N VAL A 523 9.46 22.31 24.37
CA VAL A 523 10.56 22.96 25.12
C VAL A 523 10.43 22.77 26.63
N SER A 524 9.21 22.68 27.18
CA SER A 524 8.97 22.47 28.62
C SER A 524 9.10 21.00 29.06
N GLU A 525 9.29 20.07 28.12
CA GLU A 525 9.36 18.64 28.42
C GLU A 525 10.78 18.23 28.84
N PHE A 526 10.88 17.48 29.94
CA PHE A 526 12.16 17.03 30.52
C PHE A 526 13.19 18.18 30.62
N ASP A 527 14.42 17.99 30.16
CA ASP A 527 15.48 19.01 30.18
C ASP A 527 15.59 19.78 28.84
N ASN A 528 14.56 19.79 27.99
CA ASN A 528 14.61 20.43 26.67
C ASN A 528 14.89 21.94 26.76
N GLU A 529 14.26 22.65 27.70
CA GLU A 529 14.54 24.07 27.93
C GLU A 529 16.00 24.29 28.34
N LYS A 530 16.58 23.36 29.10
CA LYS A 530 17.99 23.43 29.50
C LYS A 530 18.92 23.24 28.30
N LEU A 531 18.59 22.30 27.40
CA LEU A 531 19.28 22.15 26.13
C LEU A 531 19.24 23.44 25.32
N LEU A 532 18.06 24.03 25.15
CA LEU A 532 17.88 25.28 24.40
C LEU A 532 18.77 26.40 24.97
N GLN A 533 18.79 26.58 26.29
CA GLN A 533 19.66 27.54 26.96
C GLN A 533 21.15 27.29 26.66
N ASN A 534 21.58 26.03 26.73
CA ASN A 534 22.97 25.66 26.49
C ASN A 534 23.35 25.84 25.00
N VAL A 535 22.45 25.52 24.06
CA VAL A 535 22.63 25.76 22.62
C VAL A 535 22.73 27.25 22.32
N VAL A 536 21.89 28.11 22.93
CA VAL A 536 21.99 29.56 22.78
C VAL A 536 23.32 30.08 23.32
N LYS A 537 23.76 29.61 24.50
CA LYS A 537 25.10 29.93 25.03
C LYS A 537 26.22 29.50 24.10
N PHE A 538 26.14 28.30 23.53
CA PHE A 538 27.06 27.83 22.52
C PHE A 538 27.11 28.79 21.34
N LEU A 539 25.97 29.12 20.73
CA LEU A 539 25.91 30.03 19.56
C LEU A 539 26.52 31.40 19.85
N MET A 540 26.49 31.83 21.11
CA MET A 540 27.08 33.09 21.56
C MET A 540 28.55 32.99 21.95
N SER A 541 29.13 31.81 22.22
CA SER A 541 30.47 31.76 22.81
C SER A 541 31.56 32.14 21.79
N ASN A 542 32.55 32.93 22.22
CA ASN A 542 33.58 33.53 21.36
C ASN A 542 34.87 32.69 21.26
N GLU A 543 34.86 31.43 21.71
CA GLU A 543 36.13 30.74 21.99
C GLU A 543 37.07 30.67 20.78
N ALA A 544 38.23 31.29 20.98
CA ALA A 544 39.44 31.17 20.19
C ALA A 544 40.43 30.29 20.96
N LYS A 545 40.92 29.24 20.26
CA LYS A 545 42.12 28.43 20.52
C LYS A 545 42.13 27.55 21.78
N THR A 546 42.14 26.24 21.56
CA THR A 546 43.38 25.49 21.77
C THR A 546 43.78 24.82 20.46
#